data_AF-A0A9E6F4K6-F1
#
_entry.id   AF-A0A9E6F4K6-F1
#
_cell.length_a   1.000
_cell.length_b   1.000
_cell.length_c   1.000
_cell.angle_alpha   90.00
_cell.angle_beta   90.00
_cell.angle_gamma   90.00
#
_symmetry.space_group_name_H-M   'P 1'
#
loop_
_entity.id
_entity.type
_entity.pdbx_description
1 polymer ?
#
loop_
_entity_poly.entity_id
_entity_poly.type
_entity_poly.pdbx_seq_one_letter_code
_entity_poly.pdbx_strand_id
1 'polypeptide(L)'
;LIKGTGAKPITMDAKEHDAAFARVSHLPQLISTALINFCEDDLERSGAGFADVTRLSGSAWLVWRDILMTNTEEIASALDSFADELKTFSQAVRGGEEEKLERLFERANKNHKKLQKLMPK
;
A
#
# COMPACT_ATOMS: atom_id res chain seq x y z
N LEU A 1 16.15 7.80 -25.46
CA LEU A 1 14.79 8.31 -25.18
C LEU A 1 14.54 8.45 -23.67
N ILE A 2 14.33 7.36 -22.91
CA ILE A 2 13.98 7.44 -21.46
C ILE A 2 15.04 8.16 -20.61
N LYS A 3 16.34 7.87 -20.76
CA LYS A 3 17.39 8.61 -20.04
C LYS A 3 17.43 10.11 -20.37
N GLY A 4 16.96 10.49 -21.57
CA GLY A 4 16.93 11.87 -22.03
C GLY A 4 15.86 12.72 -21.33
N THR A 5 14.92 12.11 -20.61
CA THR A 5 13.93 12.82 -19.79
C THR A 5 14.39 13.06 -18.34
N GLY A 6 15.60 12.62 -17.99
CA GLY A 6 16.10 12.62 -16.61
C GLY A 6 15.67 11.39 -15.79
N ALA A 7 14.88 10.47 -16.36
CA ALA A 7 14.51 9.22 -15.71
C ALA A 7 15.70 8.25 -15.59
N LYS A 8 15.72 7.47 -14.50
CA LYS A 8 16.69 6.39 -14.27
C LYS A 8 16.04 5.05 -14.64
N PRO A 9 16.26 4.50 -15.85
CA PRO A 9 15.64 3.24 -16.24
C PRO A 9 16.20 2.09 -15.41
N ILE A 10 15.31 1.19 -14.99
CA ILE A 10 15.63 -0.06 -14.30
C ILE A 10 15.16 -1.19 -15.21
N THR A 11 16.04 -2.15 -15.48
CA THR A 11 15.70 -3.38 -16.21
C THR A 11 15.40 -4.46 -15.19
N MET A 12 14.28 -5.16 -15.36
CA MET A 12 13.83 -6.26 -14.51
C MET A 12 13.04 -7.26 -15.36
N ASP A 13 12.86 -8.47 -14.83
CA ASP A 13 11.98 -9.47 -15.44
C ASP A 13 10.51 -9.03 -15.32
N ALA A 14 9.67 -9.43 -16.28
CA ALA A 14 8.25 -9.04 -16.29
C ALA A 14 7.50 -9.57 -15.06
N LYS A 15 7.77 -10.80 -14.62
CA LYS A 15 7.14 -11.37 -13.44
C LYS A 15 7.62 -10.68 -12.16
N GLU A 16 8.91 -10.36 -12.10
CA GLU A 16 9.47 -9.59 -10.98
C GLU A 16 8.81 -8.21 -10.88
N HIS A 17 8.65 -7.53 -12.01
CA HIS A 17 7.93 -6.25 -12.12
C HIS A 17 6.50 -6.37 -11.58
N ASP A 18 5.74 -7.32 -12.09
CA ASP A 18 4.32 -7.46 -11.78
C ASP A 18 4.08 -7.78 -10.30
N ALA A 19 4.89 -8.67 -9.73
CA ALA A 19 4.86 -8.98 -8.30
C ALA A 19 5.26 -7.78 -7.44
N ALA A 20 6.28 -7.02 -7.84
CA ALA A 20 6.71 -5.83 -7.11
C ALA A 20 5.63 -4.73 -7.12
N PHE A 21 5.09 -4.40 -8.29
CA PHE A 21 4.10 -3.34 -8.45
C PHE A 21 2.71 -3.72 -7.92
N ALA A 22 2.37 -5.01 -7.87
CA ALA A 22 1.22 -5.47 -7.09
C ALA A 22 1.29 -4.99 -5.64
N ARG A 23 2.47 -5.08 -5.00
CA ARG A 23 2.67 -4.67 -3.60
C ARG A 23 2.86 -3.16 -3.41
N VAL A 24 3.62 -2.48 -4.27
CA VAL A 24 4.00 -1.07 -4.05
C VAL A 24 3.16 -0.05 -4.80
N SER A 25 2.24 -0.49 -5.67
CA SER A 25 1.35 0.39 -6.46
C SER A 25 -0.11 -0.04 -6.38
N HIS A 26 -0.42 -1.28 -6.75
CA HIS A 26 -1.81 -1.74 -6.87
C HIS A 26 -2.48 -1.93 -5.51
N LEU A 27 -1.80 -2.62 -4.58
CA LEU A 27 -2.28 -2.81 -3.23
C LEU A 27 -2.56 -1.46 -2.52
N PRO A 28 -1.67 -0.45 -2.52
CA PRO A 28 -1.97 0.88 -1.95
C PRO A 28 -3.25 1.52 -2.49
N GLN A 29 -3.52 1.42 -3.79
CA GLN A 29 -4.79 1.90 -4.36
C GLN A 29 -6.00 1.16 -3.77
N LEU A 30 -5.93 -0.17 -3.75
CA LEU A 30 -7.05 -0.99 -3.28
C LEU A 30 -7.29 -0.81 -1.78
N ILE A 31 -6.24 -0.67 -0.98
CA ILE A 31 -6.35 -0.34 0.45
C ILE A 31 -6.96 1.04 0.64
N SER A 32 -6.53 2.05 -0.13
CA SER A 32 -7.14 3.38 -0.09
C SER A 32 -8.63 3.36 -0.45
N THR A 33 -9.01 2.53 -1.43
CA THR A 33 -10.40 2.38 -1.90
C THR A 33 -11.26 1.63 -0.87
N ALA A 34 -10.74 0.53 -0.32
CA ALA A 34 -11.42 -0.25 0.70
C ALA A 34 -11.59 0.54 2.01
N LEU A 35 -10.57 1.28 2.42
CA LEU A 35 -10.58 2.05 3.65
C LEU A 35 -11.63 3.16 3.63
N ILE A 36 -11.73 3.91 2.53
CA ILE A 36 -12.75 4.98 2.46
C ILE A 36 -14.17 4.43 2.46
N ASN A 37 -14.40 3.31 1.77
CA ASN A 37 -15.71 2.64 1.77
C ASN A 37 -16.05 2.08 3.15
N PHE A 38 -15.06 1.52 3.85
CA PHE A 38 -15.25 0.99 5.21
C PHE A 38 -15.63 2.07 6.23
N CYS A 39 -15.18 3.31 6.02
CA CYS A 39 -15.42 4.45 6.91
C CYS A 39 -16.53 5.40 6.40
N GLU A 40 -17.43 4.95 5.53
CA GLU A 40 -18.43 5.81 4.88
C GLU A 40 -19.31 6.60 5.85
N ASP A 41 -19.67 5.99 6.99
CA ASP A 41 -20.51 6.61 8.03
C ASP A 41 -19.75 7.63 8.91
N ASP A 42 -18.41 7.62 8.86
CA ASP A 42 -17.55 8.42 9.74
C ASP A 42 -16.79 9.53 8.99
N LEU A 43 -17.07 9.75 7.70
CA LEU A 43 -16.33 10.70 6.86
C LEU A 43 -16.33 12.13 7.41
N GLU A 44 -17.44 12.58 8.01
CA GLU A 44 -17.56 13.91 8.63
C GLU A 44 -16.68 14.08 9.87
N ARG A 45 -16.26 12.96 10.49
CA ARG A 45 -15.38 12.94 11.68
C ARG A 45 -13.91 12.76 11.31
N SER A 46 -13.61 12.61 10.02
CA SER A 46 -12.26 12.37 9.53
C SER A 46 -11.37 13.63 9.62
N GLY A 47 -10.06 13.45 9.44
CA GLY A 47 -9.08 14.53 9.47
C GLY A 47 -8.04 14.40 8.36
N ALA A 48 -7.08 15.32 8.34
CA ALA A 48 -6.06 15.40 7.29
C ALA A 48 -5.30 14.08 7.07
N GLY A 49 -4.99 13.34 8.15
CA GLY A 49 -4.33 12.04 8.04
C GLY A 49 -5.16 10.98 7.31
N PHE A 50 -6.48 10.96 7.52
CA PHE A 50 -7.39 10.08 6.78
C PHE A 50 -7.45 10.48 5.30
N ALA A 51 -7.56 11.78 5.02
CA ALA A 51 -7.54 12.30 3.65
C ALA A 51 -6.24 11.93 2.91
N ASP A 52 -5.08 11.97 3.59
CA ASP A 52 -3.79 11.59 3.00
C ASP A 52 -3.73 10.10 2.64
N VAL A 53 -4.16 9.21 3.54
CA VAL A 53 -4.11 7.75 3.29
C VAL A 53 -5.20 7.28 2.32
N THR A 54 -6.29 8.02 2.20
CA THR A 54 -7.39 7.73 1.26
C THR A 54 -7.29 8.51 -0.05
N ARG A 55 -6.28 9.37 -0.24
CA ARG A 55 -6.14 10.22 -1.43
C ARG A 55 -6.23 9.48 -2.77
N LEU A 56 -5.83 8.21 -2.80
CA LEU A 56 -5.84 7.41 -4.04
C LEU A 56 -7.24 6.92 -4.43
N SER A 57 -8.22 6.90 -3.52
CA SER A 57 -9.56 6.38 -3.77
C SER A 57 -10.33 7.14 -4.86
N GLY A 58 -9.97 8.40 -5.11
CA GLY A 58 -10.53 9.21 -6.20
C GLY A 58 -10.02 8.86 -7.60
N SER A 59 -9.21 7.82 -7.76
CA SER A 59 -8.68 7.41 -9.08
C SER A 59 -9.77 6.87 -10.01
N ALA A 60 -9.66 7.18 -11.29
CA ALA A 60 -10.64 6.75 -12.30
C ALA A 60 -10.61 5.24 -12.54
N TRP A 61 -11.79 4.60 -12.53
CA TRP A 61 -11.96 3.17 -12.81
C TRP A 61 -11.32 2.72 -14.13
N LEU A 62 -11.43 3.52 -15.18
CA LEU A 62 -10.90 3.15 -16.51
C LEU A 62 -9.38 2.89 -16.50
N VAL A 63 -8.63 3.57 -15.62
CA VAL A 63 -7.19 3.32 -15.46
C VAL A 63 -6.95 2.00 -14.72
N TRP A 64 -7.71 1.77 -13.65
CA TRP A 64 -7.52 0.63 -12.77
C TRP A 64 -8.09 -0.67 -13.32
N ARG A 65 -9.12 -0.62 -14.17
CA ARG A 65 -9.72 -1.80 -14.79
C ARG A 65 -8.66 -2.69 -15.41
N ASP A 66 -7.85 -2.14 -16.31
CA ASP A 66 -6.90 -2.96 -17.07
C ASP A 66 -5.79 -3.47 -16.14
N ILE A 67 -5.27 -2.64 -15.23
CA ILE A 67 -4.28 -3.03 -14.21
C ILE A 67 -4.77 -4.23 -13.39
N LEU A 68 -6.01 -4.16 -12.90
CA LEU A 68 -6.59 -5.20 -12.06
C LEU A 68 -6.88 -6.48 -12.85
N MET A 69 -7.28 -6.37 -14.12
CA MET A 69 -7.62 -7.52 -14.96
C MET A 69 -6.38 -8.21 -15.57
N THR A 70 -5.23 -7.52 -15.65
CA THR A 70 -4.01 -8.10 -16.24
C THR A 70 -2.98 -8.59 -15.22
N ASN A 71 -3.09 -8.20 -13.94
CA ASN A 71 -2.17 -8.62 -12.88
C ASN A 71 -2.89 -9.24 -11.67
N THR A 72 -4.00 -9.95 -11.94
CA THR A 72 -4.96 -10.46 -10.95
C THR A 72 -4.30 -11.29 -9.85
N GLU A 73 -3.48 -12.29 -10.20
CA GLU A 73 -2.92 -13.25 -9.25
C GLU A 73 -1.94 -12.60 -8.26
N GLU A 74 -1.03 -11.75 -8.75
CA GLU A 74 -0.08 -11.05 -7.88
C GLU A 74 -0.80 -10.02 -6.98
N ILE A 75 -1.86 -9.38 -7.48
CA ILE A 75 -2.69 -8.45 -6.70
C ILE A 75 -3.46 -9.21 -5.60
N ALA A 76 -4.10 -10.33 -5.94
CA ALA A 76 -4.82 -11.15 -4.97
C ALA A 76 -3.87 -11.66 -3.87
N SER A 77 -2.71 -12.18 -4.25
CA SER A 77 -1.68 -12.62 -3.31
C SER A 77 -1.19 -11.49 -2.39
N ALA A 78 -1.03 -10.27 -2.93
CA ALA A 78 -0.65 -9.10 -2.14
C ALA A 78 -1.74 -8.68 -1.15
N LEU A 79 -3.02 -8.75 -1.54
CA LEU A 79 -4.16 -8.48 -0.68
C LEU A 79 -4.24 -9.49 0.48
N ASP A 80 -4.14 -10.78 0.18
CA ASP A 80 -4.18 -11.84 1.19
C ASP A 80 -3.05 -11.69 2.21
N SER A 81 -1.83 -11.45 1.72
CA SER A 81 -0.66 -11.20 2.57
C SER A 81 -0.85 -9.98 3.47
N PHE A 82 -1.48 -8.92 2.95
CA PHE A 82 -1.74 -7.71 3.74
C PHE A 82 -2.87 -7.93 4.76
N ALA A 83 -3.89 -8.72 4.42
CA ALA A 83 -4.93 -9.11 5.37
C ALA A 83 -4.36 -9.87 6.57
N ASP A 84 -3.35 -10.72 6.36
CA ASP A 84 -2.63 -11.40 7.44
C ASP A 84 -1.83 -10.44 8.34
N GLU A 85 -1.25 -9.37 7.77
CA GLU A 85 -0.62 -8.30 8.56
C GLU A 85 -1.69 -7.59 9.44
N LEU A 86 -2.85 -7.24 8.88
CA LEU A 86 -3.96 -6.66 9.65
C LEU A 86 -4.45 -7.59 10.76
N LYS A 87 -4.53 -8.90 10.49
CA LYS A 87 -4.90 -9.92 11.49
C LYS A 87 -3.87 -9.99 12.61
N THR A 88 -2.59 -9.88 12.29
CA THR A 88 -1.50 -9.85 13.27
C THR A 88 -1.65 -8.66 14.21
N PHE A 89 -1.93 -7.46 13.69
CA PHE A 89 -2.23 -6.28 14.51
C PHE A 89 -3.48 -6.49 15.37
N SER A 90 -4.57 -6.98 14.79
CA SER A 90 -5.82 -7.22 15.51
C SER A 90 -5.65 -8.18 16.68
N GLN A 91 -4.90 -9.27 16.49
CA GLN A 91 -4.58 -10.23 17.54
C GLN A 91 -3.72 -9.61 18.64
N ALA A 92 -2.64 -8.91 18.27
CA ALA A 92 -1.74 -8.27 19.23
C ALA A 92 -2.47 -7.23 20.10
N VAL A 93 -3.36 -6.43 19.50
CA VAL A 93 -4.20 -5.46 20.24
C VAL A 93 -5.15 -6.16 21.20
N ARG A 94 -5.89 -7.18 20.73
CA ARG A 94 -6.83 -7.93 21.60
C ARG A 94 -6.13 -8.66 22.74
N GLY A 95 -4.90 -9.15 22.50
CA GLY A 95 -4.09 -9.85 23.49
C GLY A 95 -3.34 -8.92 24.45
N GLY A 96 -3.36 -7.60 24.25
CA GLY A 96 -2.53 -6.68 25.03
C GLY A 96 -1.03 -6.94 24.86
N GLU A 97 -0.59 -7.44 23.70
CA GLU A 97 0.79 -7.83 23.41
C GLU A 97 1.68 -6.59 23.15
N GLU A 98 1.90 -5.75 24.17
CA GLU A 98 2.61 -4.46 24.07
C GLU A 98 3.97 -4.58 23.38
N GLU A 99 4.84 -5.50 23.82
CA GLU A 99 6.16 -5.68 23.22
C GLU A 99 6.09 -6.06 21.73
N LYS A 100 5.06 -6.81 21.32
CA LYS A 100 4.88 -7.17 19.91
C LYS A 100 4.45 -5.97 19.09
N LEU A 101 3.54 -5.16 19.63
CA LEU A 101 3.12 -3.91 18.99
C LEU A 101 4.32 -2.97 18.84
N GLU A 102 5.13 -2.81 19.88
CA GLU A 102 6.37 -2.01 19.82
C GLU A 102 7.28 -2.48 18.68
N ARG A 103 7.58 -3.79 18.60
CA ARG A 103 8.39 -4.36 17.51
C ARG A 103 7.79 -4.11 16.12
N LEU A 104 6.48 -4.18 15.96
CA LEU A 104 5.80 -3.88 14.69
C LEU A 104 5.98 -2.41 14.30
N PHE A 105 5.86 -1.49 15.27
CA PHE A 105 6.08 -0.05 15.05
C PHE A 105 7.55 0.28 14.74
N GLU A 106 8.50 -0.34 15.44
CA GLU A 106 9.93 -0.19 15.14
C GLU A 106 10.27 -0.66 13.73
N ARG A 107 9.73 -1.81 13.33
CA ARG A 107 9.86 -2.35 11.96
C ARG A 107 9.34 -1.34 10.93
N ALA A 108 8.17 -0.75 11.17
CA ALA A 108 7.58 0.26 10.29
C ALA A 108 8.46 1.53 10.22
N ASN A 109 8.90 2.05 11.36
CA ASN A 109 9.76 3.24 11.44
C ASN A 109 11.10 3.06 10.71
N LYS A 110 11.71 1.87 10.82
CA LYS A 110 12.93 1.52 10.08
C LYS A 110 12.70 1.56 8.57
N ASN A 111 11.60 0.98 8.09
CA ASN A 111 11.23 0.98 6.68
C ASN A 111 10.91 2.40 6.17
N HIS A 112 10.23 3.21 6.97
CA HIS A 112 9.94 4.60 6.64
C HIS A 112 11.23 5.43 6.45
N LYS A 113 12.18 5.32 7.38
CA LYS A 113 13.50 5.96 7.25
C LYS A 113 14.26 5.49 6.01
N LYS A 114 14.15 4.20 5.66
CA LYS A 114 14.75 3.67 4.42
C LYS A 114 14.11 4.29 3.18
N LEU A 115 12.78 4.38 3.14
CA LEU A 115 12.06 4.99 2.03
C LEU A 115 12.46 6.46 1.82
N GLN A 116 12.52 7.25 2.90
CA GLN A 116 12.95 8.66 2.83
C GLN A 116 14.36 8.83 2.24
N LYS A 117 15.27 7.90 2.51
CA LYS A 117 16.62 7.91 1.92
C LYS A 117 16.62 7.58 0.43
N LEU A 118 15.70 6.71 -0.01
CA LEU A 118 15.54 6.35 -1.42
C LEU A 118 14.81 7.43 -2.22
N MET A 119 13.96 8.21 -1.57
CA MET A 119 13.13 9.27 -2.16
C MET A 119 13.28 10.57 -1.36
N PRO A 120 14.44 11.26 -1.46
CA PRO A 120 14.61 12.57 -0.83
C PRO A 120 13.65 13.57 -1.48
N LYS A 121 13.04 14.42 -0.64
CA LYS A 121 12.22 15.56 -1.12
C LYS A 121 13.08 16.61 -1.81
#